data_AF-A0A7S4R3H3-F1
#
_entry.id   AF-A0A7S4R3H3-F1
#
_cell.length_a   1.000
_cell.length_b   1.000
_cell.length_c   1.000
_cell.angle_alpha   90.00
_cell.angle_beta   90.00
_cell.angle_gamma   90.00
#
_symmetry.space_group_name_H-M   'P 1'
#
loop_
_entity.id
_entity.type
_entity.pdbx_description
1 polymer ?
#
loop_
_entity_poly.entity_id
_entity_poly.type
_entity_poly.pdbx_seq_one_letter_code
_entity_poly.pdbx_strand_id
1 'polypeptide(L)'
;FVGFKYILDSEISLMIDQVRRVDEEPYYLDRNTDRIGYKVMDSISYEVTYGYRTVFAYLQEADKGNLKESDKALASALFIPLSCGQFSYANISPKRILGVSGTLSALGKYEHEVLAKYGVDTFMYVPSVYGESNFQFDKGGDGIRIETNVSNYHHSITDQIQLMTKQKRSVVVFFQNNARLKDFTSSSFYHKLGRQKKLLTEDMPKSDKDFVISKAATAGQVTLSTAIFGRGTDFFCKDETVQKNGGVHVIQTFLSDEESEEIQIQGRTSRQGKKGSYQMILLNSDLEEQFGLARDWTDDNAKKDWYNCLSDARKKRRNAVCEEIETNLAAAIEKDCNTHCYFDALLAKDKEVASDIFSEIYTSFKKGSLTSIDLELAFIIDITGSMAPYADATVTTIEHMLSGTGSILSKLKINFPEIEFHLRVGVMGFRDIDDGPDQFLEKSTNEGSHFVDSDAFSLSFVESILGSPSGGGDVAEDLLGAIDRSATWSGPDDWTSLIKFMLLFTDAPAHGFSVNAPNIDNYSVRHPSGLTTDRVSDSLIKSDIDLFICSFNPAATSRTEEELAMKYLGHKDNHEQREITAIPMIPKTQSQSEGALGG
;
A
#
# COMPACT_ATOMS: atom_id res chain seq x y z
N PHE A 1 -4.48 -28.37 -24.81
CA PHE A 1 -3.48 -28.09 -23.76
C PHE A 1 -3.34 -29.28 -22.80
N VAL A 2 -2.98 -30.47 -23.30
CA VAL A 2 -2.67 -31.61 -22.40
C VAL A 2 -1.26 -31.36 -21.86
N GLY A 3 -1.09 -31.36 -20.53
CA GLY A 3 0.19 -31.10 -19.85
C GLY A 3 0.42 -29.67 -19.35
N PHE A 4 -0.36 -28.68 -19.82
CA PHE A 4 -0.18 -27.26 -19.47
C PHE A 4 -1.37 -26.64 -18.71
N LYS A 5 -2.18 -27.47 -18.06
CA LYS A 5 -3.37 -27.00 -17.32
C LYS A 5 -2.98 -26.03 -16.21
N TYR A 6 -1.87 -26.29 -15.51
CA TYR A 6 -1.32 -25.43 -14.46
C TYR A 6 -1.06 -23.99 -14.95
N ILE A 7 -0.71 -23.80 -16.22
CA ILE A 7 -0.51 -22.46 -16.81
C ILE A 7 -1.85 -21.73 -16.88
N LEU A 8 -2.88 -22.36 -17.43
CA LEU A 8 -4.19 -21.72 -17.56
C LEU A 8 -4.78 -21.40 -16.19
N ASP A 9 -4.73 -22.34 -15.24
CA ASP A 9 -5.19 -22.12 -13.88
C ASP A 9 -4.40 -20.97 -13.22
N SER A 10 -3.08 -20.93 -13.44
CA SER A 10 -2.20 -19.87 -12.94
C SER A 10 -2.52 -18.48 -13.52
N GLU A 11 -2.68 -18.38 -14.84
CA GLU A 11 -2.99 -17.14 -15.54
C GLU A 11 -4.37 -16.60 -15.16
N ILE A 12 -5.36 -17.48 -14.99
CA ILE A 12 -6.69 -17.10 -14.51
C ILE A 12 -6.62 -16.51 -13.11
N SER A 13 -5.88 -17.14 -12.18
CA SER A 13 -5.70 -16.57 -10.84
C SER A 13 -5.02 -15.20 -10.87
N LEU A 14 -4.03 -14.99 -11.76
CA LEU A 14 -3.38 -13.68 -11.94
C LEU A 14 -4.33 -12.64 -12.53
N MET A 15 -5.20 -13.03 -13.47
CA MET A 15 -6.25 -12.15 -14.00
C MET A 15 -7.21 -11.70 -12.89
N ILE A 16 -7.64 -12.62 -12.01
CA ILE A 16 -8.57 -12.32 -10.90
C ILE A 16 -7.93 -11.40 -9.85
N ASP A 17 -6.64 -11.56 -9.56
CA ASP A 17 -5.92 -10.64 -8.68
C ASP A 17 -5.76 -9.26 -9.33
N GLN A 18 -5.27 -9.22 -10.57
CA GLN A 18 -4.91 -7.97 -11.24
C GLN A 18 -6.11 -7.14 -11.69
N VAL A 19 -7.28 -7.74 -11.93
CA VAL A 19 -8.50 -6.98 -12.24
C VAL A 19 -8.97 -6.11 -11.06
N ARG A 20 -8.64 -6.51 -9.82
CA ARG A 20 -8.95 -5.72 -8.62
C ARG A 20 -7.97 -4.56 -8.41
N ARG A 21 -6.87 -4.55 -9.17
CA ARG A 21 -5.70 -3.69 -8.99
C ARG A 21 -5.36 -2.88 -10.24
N VAL A 22 -6.31 -2.72 -11.16
CA VAL A 22 -6.10 -2.03 -12.45
C VAL A 22 -5.63 -0.58 -12.26
N ASP A 23 -6.11 0.08 -11.20
CA ASP A 23 -5.82 1.48 -10.93
C ASP A 23 -4.57 1.68 -10.02
N GLU A 24 -3.86 0.62 -9.64
CA GLU A 24 -2.65 0.72 -8.80
C GLU A 24 -1.49 1.45 -9.51
N GLU A 25 -1.28 1.19 -10.81
CA GLU A 25 -0.31 1.91 -11.61
C GLU A 25 -0.99 2.91 -12.55
N PRO A 26 -0.75 4.22 -12.35
CA PRO A 26 -1.28 5.25 -13.24
C PRO A 26 -0.80 5.02 -14.68
N TYR A 27 -1.76 4.78 -15.57
CA TYR A 27 -1.52 4.60 -16.99
C TYR A 27 -1.94 5.84 -17.80
N TYR A 28 -1.42 5.97 -19.01
CA TYR A 28 -1.65 7.11 -19.90
C TYR A 28 -2.14 6.60 -21.27
N LEU A 29 -3.34 7.02 -21.65
CA LEU A 29 -3.90 6.71 -22.99
C LEU A 29 -3.43 7.74 -24.02
N ASP A 30 -2.73 7.30 -25.07
CA ASP A 30 -2.53 8.09 -26.28
C ASP A 30 -3.76 8.00 -27.17
N ARG A 31 -4.57 9.07 -27.18
CA ARG A 31 -5.78 9.17 -28.01
C ARG A 31 -5.50 9.23 -29.51
N ASN A 32 -4.26 9.35 -29.97
CA ASN A 32 -3.92 9.34 -31.39
C ASN A 32 -3.60 7.92 -31.88
N THR A 33 -3.04 7.08 -31.01
CA THR A 33 -2.62 5.72 -31.38
C THR A 33 -3.42 4.63 -30.68
N ASP A 34 -4.35 4.99 -29.79
CA ASP A 34 -5.10 4.10 -28.91
C ASP A 34 -4.17 3.13 -28.15
N ARG A 35 -3.02 3.63 -27.68
CA ARG A 35 -2.07 2.84 -26.88
C ARG A 35 -2.08 3.31 -25.43
N ILE A 36 -2.07 2.35 -24.53
CA ILE A 36 -1.82 2.57 -23.11
C ILE A 36 -0.32 2.52 -22.88
N GLY A 37 0.20 3.55 -22.23
CA GLY A 37 1.60 3.66 -21.84
C GLY A 37 1.74 3.93 -20.36
N TYR A 38 2.91 3.58 -19.84
CA TYR A 38 3.28 3.80 -18.46
C TYR A 38 4.44 4.75 -18.37
N LYS A 39 4.51 5.46 -17.25
CA LYS A 39 5.59 6.42 -17.02
C LYS A 39 6.88 5.68 -16.70
N VAL A 40 7.90 5.90 -17.53
CA VAL A 40 9.27 5.41 -17.32
C VAL A 40 10.18 6.63 -17.26
N MET A 41 10.71 6.90 -16.06
CA MET A 41 11.52 8.09 -15.80
C MET A 41 10.79 9.39 -16.22
N ASP A 42 11.31 10.11 -17.22
CA ASP A 42 10.83 11.40 -17.71
C ASP A 42 9.91 11.30 -18.94
N SER A 43 9.61 10.08 -19.40
CA SER A 43 8.85 9.78 -20.61
C SER A 43 7.71 8.77 -20.39
N ILE A 44 6.74 8.75 -21.29
CA ILE A 44 5.71 7.69 -21.35
C ILE A 44 6.23 6.62 -22.30
N SER A 45 6.39 5.40 -21.79
CA SER A 45 6.72 4.23 -22.60
C SER A 45 5.46 3.43 -22.87
N TYR A 46 5.17 3.21 -24.15
CA TYR A 46 4.10 2.31 -24.59
C TYR A 46 4.56 0.85 -24.75
N GLU A 47 5.85 0.60 -24.47
CA GLU A 47 6.46 -0.75 -24.52
C GLU A 47 6.49 -1.42 -23.14
N VAL A 48 6.21 -0.66 -22.09
CA VAL A 48 6.06 -1.23 -20.74
C VAL A 48 4.64 -1.72 -20.56
N THR A 49 4.50 -2.90 -19.95
CA THR A 49 3.22 -3.50 -19.59
C THR A 49 3.29 -4.02 -18.17
N TYR A 50 2.19 -3.89 -17.44
CA TYR A 50 2.01 -4.45 -16.10
C TYR A 50 1.08 -5.67 -16.16
N GLY A 51 1.43 -6.64 -17.01
CA GLY A 51 0.68 -7.89 -17.17
C GLY A 51 -0.79 -7.64 -17.55
N TYR A 52 -1.70 -8.31 -16.84
CA TYR A 52 -3.15 -8.19 -17.04
C TYR A 52 -3.70 -6.83 -16.62
N ARG A 53 -3.07 -6.08 -15.72
CA ARG A 53 -3.51 -4.71 -15.40
C ARG A 53 -3.55 -3.84 -16.65
N THR A 54 -2.56 -3.98 -17.54
CA THR A 54 -2.57 -3.29 -18.84
C THR A 54 -3.72 -3.77 -19.72
N VAL A 55 -3.96 -5.07 -19.78
CA VAL A 55 -5.07 -5.67 -20.55
C VAL A 55 -6.42 -5.14 -20.07
N PHE A 56 -6.63 -5.10 -18.76
CA PHE A 56 -7.85 -4.56 -18.16
C PHE A 56 -7.98 -3.04 -18.32
N ALA A 57 -6.87 -2.30 -18.32
CA ALA A 57 -6.91 -0.87 -18.64
C ALA A 57 -7.41 -0.62 -20.07
N TYR A 58 -7.03 -1.46 -21.05
CA TYR A 58 -7.58 -1.38 -22.41
C TYR A 58 -9.09 -1.66 -22.44
N LEU A 59 -9.56 -2.67 -21.70
CA LEU A 59 -10.99 -2.96 -21.57
C LEU A 59 -11.75 -1.80 -20.92
N GLN A 60 -11.20 -1.23 -19.84
CA GLN A 60 -11.79 -0.11 -19.12
C GLN A 60 -11.93 1.14 -20.03
N GLU A 61 -10.92 1.46 -20.84
CA GLU A 61 -10.96 2.59 -21.77
C GLU A 61 -11.87 2.33 -22.98
N ALA A 62 -12.00 1.08 -23.42
CA ALA A 62 -12.98 0.66 -24.41
C ALA A 62 -14.42 0.87 -23.91
N ASP A 63 -14.71 0.43 -22.67
CA ASP A 63 -16.04 0.59 -22.03
C ASP A 63 -16.40 2.07 -21.82
N LYS A 64 -15.42 2.91 -21.48
CA LYS A 64 -15.59 4.37 -21.38
C LYS A 64 -15.77 5.05 -22.75
N GLY A 65 -15.54 4.35 -23.87
CA GLY A 65 -15.61 4.92 -25.21
C GLY A 65 -14.47 5.88 -25.55
N ASN A 66 -13.31 5.74 -24.91
CA ASN A 66 -12.17 6.64 -25.10
C ASN A 66 -11.24 6.23 -26.26
N LEU A 67 -11.38 5.01 -26.79
CA LEU A 67 -10.59 4.48 -27.90
C LEU A 67 -11.23 4.83 -29.26
N LYS A 68 -10.42 5.31 -30.22
CA LYS A 68 -10.91 5.64 -31.58
C LYS A 68 -11.20 4.38 -32.41
N GLU A 69 -10.28 3.43 -32.42
CA GLU A 69 -10.37 2.14 -33.12
C GLU A 69 -10.41 0.99 -32.10
N SER A 70 -11.45 0.96 -31.25
CA SER A 70 -11.59 0.03 -30.12
C SER A 70 -11.29 -1.44 -30.49
N ASP A 71 -11.90 -1.96 -31.56
CA ASP A 71 -11.72 -3.35 -31.99
C ASP A 71 -10.25 -3.69 -32.29
N LYS A 72 -9.52 -2.75 -32.90
CA LYS A 72 -8.11 -2.94 -33.25
C LYS A 72 -7.21 -2.85 -32.03
N ALA A 73 -7.47 -1.88 -31.15
CA ALA A 73 -6.75 -1.72 -29.91
C ALA A 73 -6.91 -2.98 -29.02
N LEU A 74 -8.15 -3.45 -28.85
CA LEU A 74 -8.45 -4.67 -28.11
C LEU A 74 -7.84 -5.92 -28.76
N ALA A 75 -7.92 -6.08 -30.08
CA ALA A 75 -7.28 -7.20 -30.77
C ALA A 75 -5.76 -7.24 -30.55
N SER A 76 -5.12 -6.08 -30.34
CA SER A 76 -3.69 -6.01 -30.03
C SER A 76 -3.35 -6.24 -28.56
N ALA A 77 -4.30 -6.02 -27.65
CA ALA A 77 -4.08 -6.05 -26.20
C ALA A 77 -4.59 -7.33 -25.51
N LEU A 78 -5.62 -7.99 -26.06
CA LEU A 78 -6.25 -9.17 -25.47
C LEU A 78 -5.48 -10.46 -25.79
N PHE A 79 -4.36 -10.66 -25.09
CA PHE A 79 -3.57 -11.90 -25.13
C PHE A 79 -3.26 -12.41 -23.73
N ILE A 80 -2.86 -13.69 -23.64
CA ILE A 80 -2.33 -14.29 -22.41
C ILE A 80 -0.80 -14.13 -22.45
N PRO A 81 -0.21 -13.16 -21.69
CA PRO A 81 1.23 -12.97 -21.65
C PRO A 81 1.91 -14.10 -20.88
N LEU A 82 2.44 -15.10 -21.60
CA LEU A 82 3.25 -16.15 -20.99
C LEU A 82 4.69 -15.66 -20.81
N SER A 83 5.14 -15.52 -19.56
CA SER A 83 6.55 -15.26 -19.27
C SER A 83 7.35 -16.54 -19.52
N CYS A 84 8.31 -16.46 -20.46
CA CYS A 84 9.14 -17.59 -20.87
C CYS A 84 10.56 -17.57 -20.28
N GLY A 85 10.88 -16.58 -19.44
CA GLY A 85 12.20 -16.39 -18.89
C GLY A 85 12.44 -14.98 -18.38
N GLN A 86 13.51 -14.81 -17.61
CA GLN A 86 13.97 -13.53 -17.10
C GLN A 86 15.47 -13.43 -17.32
N PHE A 87 15.92 -12.36 -17.98
CA PHE A 87 17.33 -12.09 -18.20
C PHE A 87 17.82 -11.03 -17.23
N SER A 88 18.97 -11.27 -16.63
CA SER A 88 19.62 -10.32 -15.75
C SER A 88 20.46 -9.33 -16.56
N TYR A 89 20.19 -8.04 -16.39
CA TYR A 89 21.06 -6.99 -16.94
C TYR A 89 22.49 -7.10 -16.40
N ALA A 90 22.67 -7.68 -15.20
CA ALA A 90 23.97 -7.94 -14.61
C ALA A 90 24.78 -9.03 -15.35
N ASN A 91 24.12 -9.93 -16.07
CA ASN A 91 24.79 -11.00 -16.81
C ASN A 91 25.02 -10.67 -18.29
N ILE A 92 24.82 -9.41 -18.69
CA ILE A 92 25.22 -8.97 -20.02
C ILE A 92 26.75 -9.03 -20.06
N SER A 93 27.30 -9.78 -21.02
CA SER A 93 28.76 -9.95 -21.21
C SER A 93 29.24 -9.13 -22.43
N PRO A 94 29.27 -7.78 -22.34
CA PRO A 94 29.78 -6.98 -23.43
C PRO A 94 31.31 -7.15 -23.50
N LYS A 95 31.86 -7.04 -24.71
CA LYS A 95 33.32 -7.12 -24.90
C LYS A 95 34.08 -6.00 -24.18
N ARG A 96 33.43 -4.86 -23.93
CA ARG A 96 33.98 -3.69 -23.23
C ARG A 96 32.87 -2.92 -22.54
N ILE A 97 33.13 -2.43 -21.31
CA ILE A 97 32.25 -1.54 -20.56
C ILE A 97 32.98 -0.21 -20.40
N LEU A 98 32.29 0.89 -20.71
CA LEU A 98 32.78 2.25 -20.57
C LEU A 98 31.67 3.09 -19.93
N GLY A 99 32.05 4.07 -19.11
CA GLY A 99 31.09 4.95 -18.44
C GLY A 99 31.64 6.36 -18.26
N VAL A 100 30.73 7.34 -18.21
CA VAL A 100 31.04 8.74 -17.89
C VAL A 100 30.07 9.19 -16.82
N SER A 101 30.60 9.75 -15.73
CA SER A 101 29.79 10.31 -14.64
C SER A 101 30.42 11.59 -14.11
N GLY A 102 29.58 12.57 -13.79
CA GLY A 102 30.02 13.82 -13.14
C GLY A 102 30.25 13.68 -11.65
N THR A 103 29.88 12.55 -11.04
CA THR A 103 29.92 12.33 -9.58
C THR A 103 30.70 11.08 -9.19
N LEU A 104 31.69 10.70 -10.01
CA LEU A 104 32.53 9.54 -9.78
C LEU A 104 33.25 9.59 -8.41
N SER A 105 33.64 10.79 -7.97
CA SER A 105 34.29 11.02 -6.68
C SER A 105 33.37 10.84 -5.46
N ALA A 106 32.06 10.74 -5.69
CA ALA A 106 31.05 10.58 -4.64
C ALA A 106 30.54 9.14 -4.53
N LEU A 107 31.14 8.21 -5.29
CA LEU A 107 30.81 6.80 -5.19
C LEU A 107 31.29 6.25 -3.83
N GLY A 108 30.44 5.45 -3.21
CA GLY A 108 30.77 4.73 -2.00
C GLY A 108 31.66 3.51 -2.30
N LYS A 109 32.11 2.87 -1.21
CA LYS A 109 32.93 1.65 -1.30
C LYS A 109 32.18 0.53 -2.03
N TYR A 110 30.90 0.36 -1.72
CA TYR A 110 30.05 -0.66 -2.34
C TYR A 110 29.98 -0.49 -3.86
N GLU A 111 29.74 0.72 -4.36
CA GLU A 111 29.64 0.99 -5.79
C GLU A 111 30.97 0.72 -6.51
N HIS A 112 32.11 1.06 -5.89
CA HIS A 112 33.42 0.71 -6.43
C HIS A 112 33.64 -0.81 -6.49
N GLU A 113 33.24 -1.55 -5.45
CA GLU A 113 33.30 -3.01 -5.43
C GLU A 113 32.42 -3.62 -6.52
N VAL A 114 31.21 -3.07 -6.74
CA VAL A 114 30.31 -3.50 -7.83
C VAL A 114 30.96 -3.24 -9.19
N LEU A 115 31.47 -2.02 -9.45
CA LEU A 115 32.12 -1.69 -10.72
C LEU A 115 33.32 -2.61 -11.03
N ALA A 116 34.10 -2.96 -10.00
CA ALA A 116 35.22 -3.89 -10.14
C ALA A 116 34.76 -5.30 -10.57
N LYS A 117 33.59 -5.79 -10.11
CA LYS A 117 33.01 -7.07 -10.57
C LYS A 117 32.77 -7.08 -12.08
N TYR A 118 32.51 -5.92 -12.69
CA TYR A 118 32.32 -5.74 -14.13
C TYR A 118 33.60 -5.38 -14.89
N GLY A 119 34.77 -5.45 -14.25
CA GLY A 119 36.05 -5.07 -14.86
C GLY A 119 36.24 -3.57 -15.05
N VAL A 120 35.48 -2.73 -14.33
CA VAL A 120 35.65 -1.28 -14.29
C VAL A 120 36.48 -0.92 -13.06
N ASP A 121 37.80 -1.08 -13.17
CA ASP A 121 38.78 -0.83 -12.12
C ASP A 121 39.57 0.49 -12.32
N THR A 122 39.51 1.03 -13.52
CA THR A 122 40.31 2.18 -13.95
C THR A 122 39.45 3.42 -14.03
N PHE A 123 39.81 4.43 -13.24
CA PHE A 123 39.08 5.69 -13.13
C PHE A 123 39.94 6.85 -13.63
N MET A 124 39.37 7.69 -14.49
CA MET A 124 40.02 8.91 -14.98
C MET A 124 39.21 10.12 -14.52
N TYR A 125 39.84 10.99 -13.74
CA TYR A 125 39.26 12.25 -13.30
C TYR A 125 39.74 13.38 -14.22
N VAL A 126 38.84 13.87 -15.06
CA VAL A 126 39.12 14.97 -15.99
C VAL A 126 38.81 16.30 -15.30
N PRO A 127 39.78 17.22 -15.17
CA PRO A 127 39.52 18.52 -14.57
C PRO A 127 38.54 19.34 -15.42
N SER A 128 37.79 20.22 -14.76
CA SER A 128 36.89 21.15 -15.44
C SER A 128 37.65 22.08 -16.38
N VAL A 129 37.14 22.24 -17.61
CA VAL A 129 37.66 23.22 -18.60
C VAL A 129 37.46 24.67 -18.11
N TYR A 130 36.55 24.88 -17.16
CA TYR A 130 36.17 26.20 -16.64
C TYR A 130 36.91 26.58 -15.33
N GLY A 131 37.90 25.79 -14.90
CA GLY A 131 38.61 25.99 -13.64
C GLY A 131 37.82 25.49 -12.43
N GLU A 132 38.28 25.89 -11.23
CA GLU A 132 37.63 25.53 -9.97
C GLU A 132 36.24 26.15 -9.85
N SER A 133 35.32 25.40 -9.26
CA SER A 133 33.96 25.88 -9.02
C SER A 133 33.97 26.97 -7.96
N ASN A 134 33.26 28.07 -8.22
CA ASN A 134 33.00 29.12 -7.22
C ASN A 134 31.90 28.74 -6.21
N PHE A 135 31.47 27.47 -6.22
CA PHE A 135 30.42 26.96 -5.36
C PHE A 135 31.01 26.38 -4.08
N GLN A 136 30.50 26.84 -2.94
CA GLN A 136 30.74 26.24 -1.64
C GLN A 136 29.40 26.01 -0.95
N PHE A 137 29.12 24.77 -0.58
CA PHE A 137 27.93 24.46 0.20
C PHE A 137 28.15 24.80 1.67
N ASP A 138 27.28 25.66 2.21
CA ASP A 138 27.27 26.02 3.62
C ASP A 138 26.65 24.92 4.48
N LYS A 139 27.49 24.00 4.94
CA LYS A 139 27.09 22.83 5.75
C LYS A 139 26.82 23.14 7.23
N GLY A 140 27.19 24.32 7.71
CA GLY A 140 27.12 24.65 9.15
C GLY A 140 26.49 25.99 9.51
N GLY A 141 26.17 26.81 8.52
CA GLY A 141 25.41 28.05 8.65
C GLY A 141 23.96 27.89 8.22
N ASP A 142 23.50 28.72 7.30
CA ASP A 142 22.09 28.79 6.87
C ASP A 142 21.79 27.93 5.64
N GLY A 143 22.79 27.21 5.12
CA GLY A 143 22.62 26.28 4.00
C GLY A 143 21.76 25.06 4.32
N ILE A 144 21.51 24.75 5.60
CA ILE A 144 20.62 23.66 6.03
C ILE A 144 19.59 24.22 7.00
N ARG A 145 18.32 23.92 6.72
CA ARG A 145 17.17 24.27 7.55
C ARG A 145 16.29 23.04 7.73
N ILE A 146 15.96 22.72 8.97
CA ILE A 146 15.10 21.59 9.33
C ILE A 146 13.87 22.15 10.01
N GLU A 147 12.71 21.80 9.50
CA GLU A 147 11.42 22.29 9.99
C GLU A 147 10.64 21.15 10.63
N THR A 148 9.96 21.44 11.74
CA THR A 148 9.27 20.42 12.55
C THR A 148 7.88 20.07 12.04
N ASN A 149 7.28 20.93 11.21
CA ASN A 149 5.94 20.73 10.67
C ASN A 149 5.82 21.27 9.24
N VAL A 150 4.82 20.75 8.52
CA VAL A 150 4.57 21.04 7.10
C VAL A 150 4.33 22.53 6.84
N SER A 151 3.63 23.23 7.74
CA SER A 151 3.35 24.66 7.60
C SER A 151 4.64 25.49 7.62
N ASN A 152 5.51 25.26 8.60
CA ASN A 152 6.80 25.93 8.70
C ASN A 152 7.75 25.56 7.55
N TYR A 153 7.71 24.31 7.10
CA TYR A 153 8.43 23.84 5.93
C TYR A 153 8.01 24.60 4.66
N HIS A 154 6.71 24.69 4.38
CA HIS A 154 6.17 25.46 3.25
C HIS A 154 6.45 26.98 3.37
N HIS A 155 6.36 27.51 4.59
CA HIS A 155 6.70 28.90 4.87
C HIS A 155 8.17 29.19 4.56
N SER A 156 9.08 28.34 5.03
CA SER A 156 10.53 28.50 4.85
C SER A 156 10.93 28.44 3.38
N ILE A 157 10.35 27.51 2.61
CA ILE A 157 10.53 27.44 1.16
C ILE A 157 10.07 28.75 0.51
N THR A 158 8.88 29.24 0.87
CA THR A 158 8.30 30.46 0.29
C THR A 158 9.12 31.70 0.62
N ASP A 159 9.54 31.85 1.88
CA ASP A 159 10.33 32.98 2.35
C ASP A 159 11.68 33.04 1.64
N GLN A 160 12.33 31.89 1.46
CA GLN A 160 13.59 31.82 0.74
C GLN A 160 13.43 32.17 -0.74
N ILE A 161 12.39 31.64 -1.40
CA ILE A 161 12.08 32.01 -2.78
C ILE A 161 11.88 33.53 -2.90
N GLN A 162 11.11 34.13 -1.99
CA GLN A 162 10.84 35.57 -1.99
C GLN A 162 12.10 36.39 -1.71
N LEU A 163 12.96 35.96 -0.80
CA LEU A 163 14.23 36.62 -0.48
C LEU A 163 15.13 36.70 -1.73
N MET A 164 15.30 35.58 -2.44
CA MET A 164 16.18 35.50 -3.61
C MET A 164 15.59 36.19 -4.84
N THR A 165 14.28 36.08 -5.05
CA THR A 165 13.60 36.78 -6.16
C THR A 165 13.60 38.31 -5.96
N LYS A 166 13.51 38.82 -4.73
CA LYS A 166 13.70 40.26 -4.43
C LYS A 166 15.08 40.77 -4.84
N GLN A 167 16.10 39.92 -4.79
CA GLN A 167 17.45 40.20 -5.27
C GLN A 167 17.59 40.02 -6.80
N LYS A 168 16.49 39.80 -7.54
CA LYS A 168 16.45 39.51 -8.98
C LYS A 168 17.25 38.27 -9.37
N ARG A 169 17.41 37.31 -8.46
CA ARG A 169 17.98 35.99 -8.75
C ARG A 169 16.89 35.04 -9.27
N SER A 170 17.28 34.00 -9.99
CA SER A 170 16.38 32.89 -10.33
C SER A 170 16.43 31.83 -9.24
N VAL A 171 15.32 31.13 -9.01
CA VAL A 171 15.22 30.06 -8.00
C VAL A 171 14.69 28.78 -8.64
N VAL A 172 15.39 27.67 -8.41
CA VAL A 172 14.95 26.32 -8.80
C VAL A 172 14.77 25.49 -7.54
N VAL A 173 13.57 24.94 -7.35
CA VAL A 173 13.20 24.18 -6.15
C VAL A 173 12.91 22.74 -6.56
N PHE A 174 13.57 21.78 -5.90
CA PHE A 174 13.37 20.35 -6.14
C PHE A 174 12.64 19.70 -4.96
N PHE A 175 11.47 19.13 -5.28
CA PHE A 175 10.68 18.31 -4.38
C PHE A 175 10.96 16.82 -4.63
N GLN A 176 10.84 15.98 -3.60
CA GLN A 176 11.14 14.54 -3.71
C GLN A 176 10.34 13.87 -4.83
N ASN A 177 9.04 14.17 -4.92
CA ASN A 177 8.12 13.58 -5.88
C ASN A 177 6.95 14.54 -6.19
N ASN A 178 6.07 14.13 -7.11
CA ASN A 178 4.89 14.92 -7.48
C ASN A 178 3.91 15.13 -6.32
N ALA A 179 3.80 14.18 -5.38
CA ALA A 179 2.88 14.31 -4.25
C ALA A 179 3.29 15.50 -3.37
N ARG A 180 4.58 15.61 -3.01
CA ARG A 180 5.14 16.74 -2.25
C ARG A 180 5.06 18.06 -3.00
N LEU A 181 5.29 18.04 -4.31
CA LEU A 181 5.09 19.24 -5.13
C LEU A 181 3.62 19.69 -5.13
N LYS A 182 2.67 18.76 -5.30
CA LYS A 182 1.24 19.04 -5.27
C LYS A 182 0.79 19.58 -3.93
N ASP A 183 1.25 19.00 -2.83
CA ASP A 183 1.00 19.47 -1.46
C ASP A 183 1.44 20.93 -1.30
N PHE A 184 2.67 21.27 -1.68
CA PHE A 184 3.13 22.66 -1.67
C PHE A 184 2.28 23.57 -2.57
N THR A 185 1.99 23.16 -3.81
CA THR A 185 1.23 24.00 -4.77
C THR A 185 -0.22 24.22 -4.36
N SER A 186 -0.80 23.32 -3.56
CA SER A 186 -2.17 23.43 -3.04
C SER A 186 -2.23 24.29 -1.78
N SER A 187 -1.07 24.60 -1.18
CA SER A 187 -0.97 25.40 0.03
C SER A 187 -1.15 26.91 -0.23
N SER A 188 -1.59 27.63 0.80
CA SER A 188 -1.66 29.11 0.78
C SER A 188 -0.30 29.76 0.58
N PHE A 189 0.80 29.07 0.92
CA PHE A 189 2.16 29.55 0.76
C PHE A 189 2.57 29.66 -0.71
N TYR A 190 2.21 28.69 -1.54
CA TYR A 190 2.43 28.78 -2.99
C TYR A 190 1.69 29.98 -3.60
N HIS A 191 0.48 30.30 -3.14
CA HIS A 191 -0.27 31.46 -3.62
C HIS A 191 0.38 32.80 -3.29
N LYS A 192 1.20 32.88 -2.22
CA LYS A 192 2.00 34.07 -1.88
C LYS A 192 3.18 34.31 -2.84
N LEU A 193 3.56 33.32 -3.66
CA LEU A 193 4.59 33.49 -4.68
C LEU A 193 4.06 34.33 -5.85
N GLY A 194 4.91 35.22 -6.37
CA GLY A 194 4.60 36.10 -7.49
C GLY A 194 4.24 35.36 -8.79
N ARG A 195 3.83 36.11 -9.82
CA ARG A 195 3.35 35.55 -11.10
C ARG A 195 4.42 34.83 -11.92
N GLN A 196 5.71 35.11 -11.70
CA GLN A 196 6.83 34.50 -12.43
C GLN A 196 7.24 33.15 -11.84
N LYS A 197 6.28 32.22 -11.73
CA LYS A 197 6.52 30.84 -11.29
C LYS A 197 6.07 29.84 -12.35
N LYS A 198 6.85 28.78 -12.53
CA LYS A 198 6.58 27.69 -13.47
C LYS A 198 6.78 26.35 -12.78
N LEU A 199 5.92 25.40 -13.11
CA LEU A 199 6.07 24.01 -12.72
C LEU A 199 6.83 23.28 -13.83
N LEU A 200 7.71 22.37 -13.44
CA LEU A 200 8.39 21.43 -14.32
C LEU A 200 8.15 20.03 -13.77
N THR A 201 7.13 19.38 -14.31
CA THR A 201 6.66 18.05 -13.91
C THR A 201 6.76 17.07 -15.07
N GLU A 202 6.78 15.77 -14.78
CA GLU A 202 7.04 14.77 -15.82
C GLU A 202 5.83 14.53 -16.75
N ASP A 203 4.63 14.92 -16.35
CA ASP A 203 3.40 14.86 -17.16
C ASP A 203 3.33 15.94 -18.24
N MET A 204 4.23 16.93 -18.22
CA MET A 204 4.26 17.98 -19.23
C MET A 204 4.74 17.47 -20.61
N PRO A 205 4.20 18.00 -21.72
CA PRO A 205 4.73 17.74 -23.05
C PRO A 205 6.20 18.13 -23.17
N LYS A 206 6.97 17.40 -24.00
CA LYS A 206 8.41 17.64 -24.17
C LYS A 206 8.74 19.10 -24.57
N SER A 207 7.97 19.68 -25.49
CA SER A 207 8.13 21.08 -25.91
C SER A 207 8.01 22.07 -24.75
N ASP A 208 7.09 21.79 -23.83
CA ASP A 208 6.78 22.67 -22.71
C ASP A 208 7.85 22.52 -21.62
N LYS A 209 8.33 21.28 -21.39
CA LYS A 209 9.50 21.02 -20.54
C LYS A 209 10.71 21.80 -21.03
N ASP A 210 11.07 21.66 -22.31
CA ASP A 210 12.22 22.35 -22.91
C ASP A 210 12.08 23.87 -22.78
N PHE A 211 10.87 24.40 -22.98
CA PHE A 211 10.58 25.81 -22.80
C PHE A 211 10.80 26.26 -21.35
N VAL A 212 10.24 25.54 -20.36
CA VAL A 212 10.41 25.88 -18.93
C VAL A 212 11.88 25.81 -18.52
N ILE A 213 12.59 24.75 -18.92
CA ILE A 213 14.03 24.57 -18.63
C ILE A 213 14.83 25.74 -19.20
N SER A 214 14.57 26.14 -20.44
CA SER A 214 15.27 27.26 -21.09
C SER A 214 15.04 28.61 -20.40
N LYS A 215 13.92 28.77 -19.68
CA LYS A 215 13.54 29.99 -18.96
C LYS A 215 13.87 29.95 -17.47
N ALA A 216 14.15 28.80 -16.89
CA ALA A 216 14.31 28.64 -15.45
C ALA A 216 15.40 29.54 -14.83
N ALA A 217 16.43 29.90 -15.61
CA ALA A 217 17.56 30.71 -15.16
C ALA A 217 17.48 32.20 -15.61
N THR A 218 16.28 32.78 -15.67
CA THR A 218 16.06 34.22 -15.94
C THR A 218 15.74 35.01 -14.66
N ALA A 219 16.05 36.31 -14.63
CA ALA A 219 15.89 37.14 -13.43
C ALA A 219 14.47 37.11 -12.87
N GLY A 220 14.35 36.77 -11.57
CA GLY A 220 13.06 36.70 -10.86
C GLY A 220 12.23 35.44 -11.13
N GLN A 221 12.68 34.56 -12.04
CA GLN A 221 11.97 33.32 -12.35
C GLN A 221 12.07 32.32 -11.21
N VAL A 222 10.94 31.72 -10.86
CA VAL A 222 10.83 30.58 -9.94
C VAL A 222 10.45 29.35 -10.74
N THR A 223 11.19 28.27 -10.58
CA THR A 223 10.90 26.97 -11.20
C THR A 223 10.77 25.93 -10.10
N LEU A 224 9.59 25.33 -9.97
CA LEU A 224 9.34 24.24 -9.03
C LEU A 224 9.33 22.92 -9.80
N SER A 225 10.11 21.95 -9.36
CA SER A 225 10.31 20.70 -10.07
C SER A 225 10.47 19.52 -9.12
N THR A 226 10.42 18.31 -9.65
CA THR A 226 10.66 17.07 -8.92
C THR A 226 12.13 16.65 -9.00
N ALA A 227 12.56 15.79 -8.09
CA ALA A 227 13.92 15.27 -7.97
C ALA A 227 14.49 14.71 -9.28
N ILE A 228 13.62 14.15 -10.13
CA ILE A 228 14.01 13.56 -11.40
C ILE A 228 14.70 14.56 -12.33
N PHE A 229 14.27 15.82 -12.33
CA PHE A 229 14.89 16.89 -13.13
C PHE A 229 16.16 17.45 -12.48
N GLY A 230 16.45 17.06 -11.23
CA GLY A 230 17.76 17.26 -10.60
C GLY A 230 18.86 16.45 -11.28
N ARG A 231 18.47 15.36 -11.95
CA ARG A 231 19.34 14.50 -12.78
C ARG A 231 19.20 14.89 -14.26
N GLY A 232 20.30 14.97 -15.00
CA GLY A 232 20.29 15.17 -16.46
C GLY A 232 19.89 16.56 -17.03
N THR A 233 19.16 17.40 -16.31
CA THR A 233 18.62 18.67 -16.87
C THR A 233 19.58 19.86 -16.73
N ASP A 234 19.77 20.66 -17.79
CA ASP A 234 20.66 21.84 -17.78
C ASP A 234 19.89 23.18 -17.67
N PHE A 235 20.04 23.86 -16.53
CA PHE A 235 19.47 25.19 -16.29
C PHE A 235 20.47 26.29 -16.63
N PHE A 236 20.80 26.42 -17.92
CA PHE A 236 21.85 27.33 -18.35
C PHE A 236 21.46 28.81 -18.18
N CYS A 237 22.17 29.52 -17.30
CA CYS A 237 21.95 30.96 -17.07
C CYS A 237 22.63 31.82 -18.15
N LYS A 238 21.84 32.40 -19.05
CA LYS A 238 22.29 33.43 -20.02
C LYS A 238 22.04 34.87 -19.54
N ASP A 239 21.33 35.04 -18.44
CA ASP A 239 20.93 36.35 -17.92
C ASP A 239 22.05 37.00 -17.09
N GLU A 240 22.60 38.12 -17.57
CA GLU A 240 23.65 38.88 -16.88
C GLU A 240 23.18 39.44 -15.53
N THR A 241 21.89 39.76 -15.39
CA THR A 241 21.32 40.27 -14.14
C THR A 241 21.40 39.20 -13.06
N VAL A 242 21.02 37.97 -13.40
CA VAL A 242 21.10 36.82 -12.48
C VAL A 242 22.54 36.59 -12.07
N GLN A 243 23.47 36.59 -13.03
CA GLN A 243 24.91 36.40 -12.76
C GLN A 243 25.49 37.47 -11.83
N LYS A 244 25.17 38.75 -12.09
CA LYS A 244 25.62 39.88 -11.26
C LYS A 244 25.09 39.79 -9.82
N ASN A 245 23.88 39.27 -9.64
CA ASN A 245 23.21 39.16 -8.36
C ASN A 245 23.48 37.84 -7.62
N GLY A 246 24.50 37.06 -8.02
CA GLY A 246 24.91 35.85 -7.31
C GLY A 246 24.42 34.54 -7.94
N GLY A 247 23.85 34.60 -9.14
CA GLY A 247 23.49 33.42 -9.94
C GLY A 247 22.21 32.71 -9.52
N VAL A 248 22.01 31.52 -10.07
CA VAL A 248 20.86 30.65 -9.80
C VAL A 248 20.91 30.20 -8.33
N HIS A 249 19.79 30.29 -7.62
CA HIS A 249 19.63 29.68 -6.31
C HIS A 249 18.91 28.33 -6.44
N VAL A 250 19.49 27.27 -5.90
CA VAL A 250 18.86 25.95 -5.85
C VAL A 250 18.39 25.66 -4.43
N ILE A 251 17.15 25.21 -4.28
CA ILE A 251 16.59 24.74 -3.01
C ILE A 251 16.24 23.26 -3.19
N GLN A 252 16.84 22.39 -2.39
CA GLN A 252 16.47 20.98 -2.32
C GLN A 252 15.60 20.77 -1.08
N THR A 253 14.40 20.23 -1.26
CA THR A 253 13.42 20.15 -0.18
C THR A 253 13.33 18.79 0.50
N PHE A 254 14.29 17.90 0.23
CA PHE A 254 14.34 16.52 0.72
C PHE A 254 15.80 16.06 0.86
N LEU A 255 16.04 15.03 1.67
CA LEU A 255 17.36 14.41 1.75
C LEU A 255 17.45 13.35 0.65
N SER A 256 18.44 13.46 -0.24
CA SER A 256 18.69 12.42 -1.25
C SER A 256 19.11 11.10 -0.61
N ASP A 257 18.69 9.98 -1.18
CA ASP A 257 19.12 8.65 -0.75
C ASP A 257 20.60 8.39 -1.06
N GLU A 258 21.10 9.01 -2.13
CA GLU A 258 22.51 8.97 -2.52
C GLU A 258 23.15 10.35 -2.45
N GLU A 259 24.41 10.40 -1.98
CA GLU A 259 25.20 11.63 -2.02
C GLU A 259 25.50 12.08 -3.46
N SER A 260 25.60 11.11 -4.38
CA SER A 260 25.78 11.36 -5.81
C SER A 260 24.65 12.24 -6.38
N GLU A 261 23.40 11.97 -6.00
CA GLU A 261 22.23 12.74 -6.42
C GLU A 261 22.24 14.15 -5.83
N GLU A 262 22.55 14.28 -4.55
CA GLU A 262 22.67 15.59 -3.89
C GLU A 262 23.71 16.46 -4.62
N ILE A 263 24.88 15.90 -4.94
CA ILE A 263 25.94 16.60 -5.68
C ILE A 263 25.47 16.95 -7.10
N GLN A 264 24.68 16.09 -7.77
CA GLN A 264 24.11 16.40 -9.07
C GLN A 264 23.12 17.56 -9.01
N ILE A 265 22.32 17.66 -7.95
CA ILE A 265 21.38 18.76 -7.70
C ILE A 265 22.15 20.04 -7.39
N GLN A 266 23.18 19.98 -6.53
CA GLN A 266 24.09 21.09 -6.27
C GLN A 266 24.74 21.60 -7.57
N GLY A 267 25.16 20.69 -8.45
CA GLY A 267 25.73 21.00 -9.77
C GLY A 267 24.74 21.63 -10.78
N ARG A 268 23.47 21.83 -10.41
CA ARG A 268 22.51 22.62 -11.21
C ARG A 268 22.64 24.12 -10.96
N THR A 269 23.41 24.53 -9.95
CA THR A 269 23.88 25.91 -9.79
C THR A 269 25.36 26.06 -10.16
N SER A 270 25.85 27.30 -10.21
CA SER A 270 27.27 27.65 -10.39
C SER A 270 28.00 26.99 -11.58
N ARG A 271 27.28 26.64 -12.65
CA ARG A 271 27.87 25.99 -13.83
C ARG A 271 28.88 26.88 -14.56
N GLN A 272 29.93 26.27 -15.12
CA GLN A 272 30.97 26.96 -15.91
C GLN A 272 31.67 28.11 -15.15
N GLY A 273 31.94 27.94 -13.86
CA GLY A 273 32.61 28.95 -13.03
C GLY A 273 31.73 30.13 -12.62
N LYS A 274 30.43 30.07 -12.90
CA LYS A 274 29.46 31.11 -12.53
C LYS A 274 29.18 31.10 -11.02
N LYS A 275 28.69 32.23 -10.49
CA LYS A 275 28.21 32.30 -9.11
C LYS A 275 26.89 31.55 -8.96
N GLY A 276 26.58 31.13 -7.75
CA GLY A 276 25.36 30.41 -7.43
C GLY A 276 25.33 30.04 -5.96
N SER A 277 24.15 29.67 -5.44
CA SER A 277 24.03 29.19 -4.07
C SER A 277 23.01 28.06 -3.98
N TYR A 278 23.18 27.21 -2.99
CA TYR A 278 22.36 26.04 -2.73
C TYR A 278 21.91 26.06 -1.27
N GLN A 279 20.69 25.62 -1.01
CA GLN A 279 20.17 25.42 0.33
C GLN A 279 19.33 24.14 0.39
N MET A 280 19.38 23.48 1.54
CA MET A 280 18.56 22.34 1.88
C MET A 280 17.51 22.77 2.90
N ILE A 281 16.23 22.54 2.61
CA ILE A 281 15.12 22.79 3.54
C ILE A 281 14.41 21.46 3.73
N LEU A 282 14.52 20.86 4.91
CA LEU A 282 14.03 19.51 5.19
C LEU A 282 12.87 19.56 6.17
N LEU A 283 12.00 18.55 6.08
CA LEU A 283 10.94 18.31 7.04
C LEU A 283 11.37 17.18 7.97
N ASN A 284 11.30 17.40 9.29
CA ASN A 284 11.83 16.46 10.27
C ASN A 284 11.08 15.12 10.28
N SER A 285 9.76 15.13 10.05
CA SER A 285 8.97 13.89 9.95
C SER A 285 9.44 12.98 8.81
N ASP A 286 9.90 13.57 7.70
CA ASP A 286 10.40 12.79 6.55
C ASP A 286 11.75 12.16 6.88
N LEU A 287 12.57 12.83 7.70
CA LEU A 287 13.84 12.30 8.17
C LEU A 287 13.66 11.15 9.17
N GLU A 288 12.67 11.26 10.04
CA GLU A 288 12.28 10.21 10.98
C GLU A 288 11.77 8.97 10.24
N GLU A 289 10.78 9.16 9.36
CA GLU A 289 10.15 8.08 8.60
C GLU A 289 11.13 7.39 7.64
N GLN A 290 11.91 8.16 6.87
CA GLN A 290 12.70 7.61 5.78
C GLN A 290 14.14 7.25 6.17
N PHE A 291 14.71 7.89 7.20
CA PHE A 291 16.11 7.71 7.58
C PHE A 291 16.30 7.30 9.06
N GLY A 292 15.22 7.15 9.82
CA GLY A 292 15.25 6.67 11.20
C GLY A 292 15.93 7.65 12.17
N LEU A 293 15.90 8.95 11.86
CA LEU A 293 16.41 10.00 12.75
C LEU A 293 15.38 10.29 13.85
N ALA A 294 15.82 10.29 15.11
CA ALA A 294 14.95 10.60 16.25
C ALA A 294 14.37 12.01 16.14
N ARG A 295 13.13 12.24 16.62
CA ARG A 295 12.42 13.52 16.44
C ARG A 295 13.17 14.75 16.96
N ASP A 296 14.00 14.61 17.98
CA ASP A 296 14.78 15.65 18.66
C ASP A 296 16.27 15.62 18.31
N TRP A 297 16.68 14.88 17.27
CA TRP A 297 18.09 14.75 16.88
C TRP A 297 18.79 16.09 16.61
N THR A 298 18.04 17.13 16.24
CA THR A 298 18.57 18.48 16.02
C THR A 298 18.94 19.21 17.31
N ASP A 299 18.32 18.86 18.43
CA ASP A 299 18.55 19.48 19.74
C ASP A 299 19.83 18.91 20.39
N ASP A 300 20.10 17.63 20.13
CA ASP A 300 21.30 16.92 20.60
C ASP A 300 22.56 17.26 19.80
N ASN A 301 22.43 17.86 18.62
CA ASN A 301 23.54 18.11 17.70
C ASN A 301 23.66 19.59 17.33
N ALA A 302 24.88 20.12 17.41
CA ALA A 302 25.13 21.49 16.97
C ALA A 302 24.88 21.65 15.45
N LYS A 303 24.38 22.81 15.03
CA LYS A 303 24.02 23.09 13.61
C LYS A 303 25.13 22.77 12.62
N LYS A 304 26.39 22.99 12.99
CA LYS A 304 27.58 22.67 12.19
C LYS A 304 27.76 21.17 11.88
N ASP A 305 27.17 20.32 12.72
CA ASP A 305 27.31 18.86 12.66
C ASP A 305 26.09 18.21 12.00
N TRP A 306 25.01 18.95 11.77
CA TRP A 306 23.77 18.44 11.17
C TRP A 306 24.01 17.71 9.83
N TYR A 307 24.84 18.26 8.96
CA TYR A 307 25.15 17.60 7.68
C TYR A 307 25.83 16.25 7.86
N ASN A 308 26.71 16.11 8.85
CA ASN A 308 27.39 14.85 9.12
C ASN A 308 26.39 13.80 9.63
N CYS A 309 25.49 14.19 10.54
CA CYS A 309 24.40 13.32 11.01
C CYS A 309 23.51 12.85 9.85
N LEU A 310 23.11 13.76 8.94
CA LEU A 310 22.32 13.42 7.76
C LEU A 310 23.09 12.47 6.83
N SER A 311 24.38 12.70 6.62
CA SER A 311 25.25 11.84 5.81
C SER A 311 25.38 10.44 6.42
N ASP A 312 25.50 10.33 7.73
CA ASP A 312 25.64 9.05 8.43
C ASP A 312 24.31 8.27 8.42
N ALA A 313 23.17 8.95 8.63
CA ALA A 313 21.85 8.35 8.49
C ALA A 313 21.62 7.81 7.06
N ARG A 314 21.99 8.60 6.05
CA ARG A 314 21.97 8.18 4.63
C ARG A 314 22.82 6.93 4.40
N LYS A 315 24.08 6.91 4.87
CA LYS A 315 24.98 5.76 4.72
C LYS A 315 24.43 4.51 5.39
N LYS A 316 23.88 4.65 6.60
CA LYS A 316 23.26 3.53 7.33
C LYS A 316 22.12 2.91 6.53
N ARG A 317 21.20 3.73 6.00
CA ARG A 317 20.12 3.28 5.13
C ARG A 317 20.65 2.64 3.85
N ARG A 318 21.62 3.28 3.20
CA ARG A 318 22.23 2.78 1.95
C ARG A 318 22.84 1.40 2.13
N ASN A 319 23.53 1.16 3.24
CA ASN A 319 24.12 -0.16 3.54
C ASN A 319 23.05 -1.26 3.63
N ALA A 320 21.92 -1.00 4.30
CA ALA A 320 20.81 -1.95 4.36
C ALA A 320 20.24 -2.25 2.97
N VAL A 321 20.08 -1.22 2.12
CA VAL A 321 19.65 -1.39 0.72
C VAL A 321 20.68 -2.19 -0.09
N CYS A 322 21.98 -2.03 0.15
CA CYS A 322 23.01 -2.82 -0.53
C CYS A 322 22.92 -4.31 -0.19
N GLU A 323 22.65 -4.67 1.07
CA GLU A 323 22.45 -6.07 1.48
C GLU A 323 21.22 -6.69 0.80
N GLU A 324 20.15 -5.92 0.69
CA GLU A 324 18.95 -6.31 -0.06
C GLU A 324 19.24 -6.49 -1.55
N ILE A 325 20.01 -5.59 -2.17
CA ILE A 325 20.44 -5.70 -3.58
C ILE A 325 21.23 -6.98 -3.82
N GLU A 326 22.19 -7.33 -2.97
CA GLU A 326 22.97 -8.58 -3.15
C GLU A 326 22.09 -9.83 -2.99
N THR A 327 21.12 -9.81 -2.09
CA THR A 327 20.12 -10.89 -1.93
C THR A 327 19.26 -11.03 -3.18
N ASN A 328 18.75 -9.91 -3.70
CA ASN A 328 17.95 -9.88 -4.92
C ASN A 328 18.75 -10.29 -6.16
N LEU A 329 20.05 -9.95 -6.21
CA LEU A 329 20.95 -10.34 -7.28
C LEU A 329 21.16 -11.86 -7.31
N ALA A 330 21.31 -12.52 -6.16
CA ALA A 330 21.45 -13.98 -6.11
C ALA A 330 20.22 -14.68 -6.70
N ALA A 331 19.02 -14.24 -6.32
CA ALA A 331 17.78 -14.76 -6.90
C ALA A 331 17.64 -14.45 -8.40
N ALA A 332 18.09 -13.27 -8.84
CA ALA A 332 18.07 -12.90 -10.26
C ALA A 332 19.04 -13.74 -11.10
N ILE A 333 20.21 -14.10 -10.57
CA ILE A 333 21.19 -14.97 -11.23
C ILE A 333 20.63 -16.36 -11.43
N GLU A 334 19.94 -16.93 -10.44
CA GLU A 334 19.30 -18.25 -10.56
C GLU A 334 18.27 -18.26 -11.70
N LYS A 335 17.40 -17.24 -11.75
CA LYS A 335 16.37 -17.11 -12.79
C LYS A 335 16.99 -16.91 -14.18
N ASP A 336 18.07 -16.14 -14.28
CA ASP A 336 18.81 -15.92 -15.52
C ASP A 336 19.46 -17.22 -16.02
N CYS A 337 20.14 -17.96 -15.15
CA CYS A 337 20.71 -19.27 -15.47
C CYS A 337 19.65 -20.27 -15.96
N ASN A 338 18.51 -20.37 -15.25
CA ASN A 338 17.43 -21.26 -15.65
C ASN A 338 16.87 -20.86 -17.03
N THR A 339 16.72 -19.56 -17.25
CA THR A 339 16.29 -19.02 -18.56
C THR A 339 17.26 -19.43 -19.65
N HIS A 340 18.57 -19.25 -19.46
CA HIS A 340 19.58 -19.70 -20.41
C HIS A 340 19.51 -21.20 -20.69
N CYS A 341 19.41 -22.04 -19.65
CA CYS A 341 19.26 -23.49 -19.79
C CYS A 341 18.01 -23.89 -20.59
N TYR A 342 16.89 -23.21 -20.37
CA TYR A 342 15.66 -23.40 -21.12
C TYR A 342 15.86 -23.10 -22.62
N PHE A 343 16.46 -21.94 -22.94
CA PHE A 343 16.74 -21.57 -24.33
C PHE A 343 17.74 -22.52 -25.00
N ASP A 344 18.77 -22.98 -24.27
CA ASP A 344 19.72 -23.97 -24.78
C ASP A 344 19.04 -25.31 -25.10
N ALA A 345 18.12 -25.79 -24.24
CA ALA A 345 17.33 -26.99 -24.49
C ALA A 345 16.42 -26.83 -25.72
N LEU A 346 15.78 -25.67 -25.89
CA LEU A 346 15.00 -25.35 -27.09
C LEU A 346 15.85 -25.35 -28.36
N LEU A 347 17.04 -24.75 -28.33
CA LEU A 347 17.98 -24.72 -29.45
C LEU A 347 18.49 -26.13 -29.79
N ALA A 348 18.72 -26.96 -28.77
CA ALA A 348 19.06 -28.37 -28.91
C ALA A 348 17.89 -29.25 -29.39
N LYS A 349 16.66 -28.69 -29.42
CA LYS A 349 15.40 -29.37 -29.75
C LYS A 349 15.03 -30.50 -28.77
N ASP A 350 15.51 -30.41 -27.53
CA ASP A 350 15.16 -31.35 -26.47
C ASP A 350 13.85 -30.90 -25.79
N LYS A 351 12.74 -31.50 -26.21
CA LYS A 351 11.40 -31.08 -25.79
C LYS A 351 11.06 -31.47 -24.36
N GLU A 352 11.58 -32.60 -23.88
CA GLU A 352 11.29 -33.07 -22.52
C GLU A 352 11.98 -32.15 -21.52
N VAL A 353 13.29 -31.94 -21.71
CA VAL A 353 14.10 -31.05 -20.85
C VAL A 353 13.59 -29.60 -20.92
N ALA A 354 13.26 -29.09 -22.11
CA ALA A 354 12.72 -27.74 -22.24
C ALA A 354 11.36 -27.58 -21.53
N SER A 355 10.49 -28.60 -21.59
CA SER A 355 9.18 -28.57 -20.93
C SER A 355 9.33 -28.61 -19.41
N ASP A 356 10.24 -29.41 -18.88
CA ASP A 356 10.48 -29.54 -17.44
C ASP A 356 11.06 -28.23 -16.87
N ILE A 357 12.09 -27.68 -17.52
CA ILE A 357 12.69 -26.40 -17.11
C ILE A 357 11.67 -25.26 -17.22
N PHE A 358 10.87 -25.22 -18.29
CA PHE A 358 9.82 -24.21 -18.42
C PHE A 358 8.78 -24.30 -17.30
N SER A 359 8.35 -25.52 -16.94
CA SER A 359 7.43 -25.72 -15.82
C SER A 359 8.02 -25.20 -14.51
N GLU A 360 9.30 -25.45 -14.25
CA GLU A 360 10.00 -24.97 -13.07
C GLU A 360 10.13 -23.44 -13.05
N ILE A 361 10.60 -22.83 -14.15
CA ILE A 361 10.70 -21.38 -14.31
C ILE A 361 9.34 -20.71 -14.09
N TYR A 362 8.31 -21.23 -14.77
CA TYR A 362 6.99 -20.64 -14.73
C TYR A 362 6.35 -20.75 -13.35
N THR A 363 6.57 -21.86 -12.64
CA THR A 363 6.14 -22.02 -11.23
C THR A 363 6.95 -21.12 -10.29
N SER A 364 8.23 -20.91 -10.57
CA SER A 364 9.11 -20.05 -9.75
C SER A 364 8.73 -18.57 -9.78
N PHE A 365 8.13 -18.10 -10.88
CA PHE A 365 7.62 -16.72 -10.99
C PHE A 365 6.53 -16.40 -9.95
N LYS A 366 5.87 -17.44 -9.38
CA LYS A 366 4.80 -17.28 -8.40
C LYS A 366 5.21 -17.32 -6.93
N LYS A 367 6.49 -17.52 -6.59
CA LYS A 367 6.93 -17.35 -5.19
C LYS A 367 6.71 -15.94 -4.62
N GLY A 368 6.24 -14.98 -5.42
CA GLY A 368 5.93 -13.62 -4.98
C GLY A 368 4.47 -13.17 -5.07
N SER A 369 3.44 -14.04 -5.18
CA SER A 369 2.07 -13.53 -5.39
C SER A 369 0.93 -14.07 -4.52
N LEU A 370 1.15 -15.01 -3.59
CA LEU A 370 0.27 -15.39 -2.46
C LEU A 370 0.76 -16.76 -1.97
N THR A 371 1.96 -16.81 -1.40
CA THR A 371 2.50 -18.06 -0.83
C THR A 371 1.78 -18.44 0.46
N SER A 372 1.27 -17.43 1.16
CA SER A 372 0.46 -17.60 2.36
C SER A 372 -0.73 -16.64 2.34
N ILE A 373 -1.87 -17.12 2.83
CA ILE A 373 -3.09 -16.35 3.07
C ILE A 373 -3.39 -16.40 4.55
N ASP A 374 -3.41 -15.22 5.17
CA ASP A 374 -3.89 -15.04 6.53
C ASP A 374 -5.42 -14.90 6.52
N LEU A 375 -6.09 -15.63 7.41
CA LEU A 375 -7.51 -15.53 7.70
C LEU A 375 -7.70 -15.14 9.16
N GLU A 376 -8.61 -14.21 9.41
CA GLU A 376 -9.10 -13.88 10.75
C GLU A 376 -10.55 -14.33 10.90
N LEU A 377 -10.81 -15.13 11.93
CA LEU A 377 -12.13 -15.66 12.26
C LEU A 377 -12.48 -15.28 13.70
N ALA A 378 -13.44 -14.38 13.86
CA ALA A 378 -13.96 -13.98 15.17
C ALA A 378 -15.23 -14.77 15.52
N PHE A 379 -15.25 -15.40 16.70
CA PHE A 379 -16.44 -16.02 17.28
C PHE A 379 -17.06 -15.10 18.32
N ILE A 380 -18.27 -14.62 18.04
CA ILE A 380 -19.04 -13.77 18.94
C ILE A 380 -20.18 -14.61 19.49
N ILE A 381 -20.20 -14.85 20.79
CA ILE A 381 -21.02 -15.90 21.39
C ILE A 381 -21.91 -15.30 22.47
N ASP A 382 -23.20 -15.52 22.32
CA ASP A 382 -24.18 -15.27 23.36
C ASP A 382 -23.94 -16.25 24.52
N ILE A 383 -23.72 -15.70 25.72
CA ILE A 383 -23.39 -16.49 26.92
C ILE A 383 -24.43 -16.30 28.04
N THR A 384 -25.64 -15.85 27.70
CA THR A 384 -26.72 -15.71 28.69
C THR A 384 -27.41 -17.04 28.99
N GLY A 385 -28.30 -17.04 29.99
CA GLY A 385 -28.92 -18.27 30.48
C GLY A 385 -29.73 -19.02 29.42
N SER A 386 -30.27 -18.33 28.41
CA SER A 386 -31.04 -18.95 27.32
C SER A 386 -30.19 -19.83 26.41
N MET A 387 -28.89 -19.55 26.30
CA MET A 387 -27.93 -20.33 25.52
C MET A 387 -27.51 -21.66 26.16
N ALA A 388 -27.86 -21.91 27.42
CA ALA A 388 -27.48 -23.14 28.14
C ALA A 388 -27.82 -24.45 27.41
N PRO A 389 -28.99 -24.62 26.75
CA PRO A 389 -29.30 -25.83 25.98
C PRO A 389 -28.44 -26.01 24.72
N TYR A 390 -27.80 -24.95 24.25
CA TYR A 390 -27.03 -24.92 23.00
C TYR A 390 -25.52 -24.87 23.22
N ALA A 391 -25.07 -24.65 24.46
CA ALA A 391 -23.65 -24.52 24.83
C ALA A 391 -22.78 -25.67 24.26
N ASP A 392 -23.15 -26.93 24.51
CA ASP A 392 -22.41 -28.10 24.01
C ASP A 392 -22.37 -28.16 22.48
N ALA A 393 -23.48 -27.80 21.82
CA ALA A 393 -23.57 -27.78 20.36
C ALA A 393 -22.70 -26.66 19.75
N THR A 394 -22.66 -25.49 20.39
CA THR A 394 -21.79 -24.36 20.00
C THR A 394 -20.31 -24.73 20.13
N VAL A 395 -19.90 -25.29 21.27
CA VAL A 395 -18.51 -25.77 21.49
C VAL A 395 -18.13 -26.80 20.42
N THR A 396 -18.96 -27.81 20.22
CA THR A 396 -18.72 -28.88 19.24
C THR A 396 -18.65 -28.34 17.81
N THR A 397 -19.44 -27.33 17.48
CA THR A 397 -19.43 -26.70 16.15
C THR A 397 -18.13 -25.94 15.91
N ILE A 398 -17.70 -25.13 16.90
CA ILE A 398 -16.44 -24.39 16.84
C ILE A 398 -15.25 -25.35 16.79
N GLU A 399 -15.25 -26.41 17.60
CA GLU A 399 -14.22 -27.45 17.58
C GLU A 399 -14.06 -28.09 16.20
N HIS A 400 -15.16 -28.45 15.53
CA HIS A 400 -15.12 -29.00 14.17
C HIS A 400 -14.67 -27.99 13.10
N MET A 401 -14.90 -26.69 13.30
CA MET A 401 -14.41 -25.65 12.39
C MET A 401 -12.90 -25.46 12.51
N LEU A 402 -12.36 -25.54 13.72
CA LEU A 402 -10.94 -25.30 14.02
C LEU A 402 -10.07 -26.55 13.89
N SER A 403 -10.58 -27.73 14.26
CA SER A 403 -9.80 -28.95 14.43
C SER A 403 -10.35 -30.16 13.68
N GLY A 404 -9.50 -31.16 13.46
CA GLY A 404 -9.86 -32.39 12.74
C GLY A 404 -9.83 -32.28 11.22
N THR A 405 -10.17 -33.40 10.55
CA THR A 405 -10.11 -33.54 9.08
C THR A 405 -11.16 -32.73 8.33
N GLY A 406 -12.19 -32.25 9.04
CA GLY A 406 -13.27 -31.41 8.51
C GLY A 406 -13.11 -29.91 8.75
N SER A 407 -11.99 -29.48 9.36
CA SER A 407 -11.73 -28.08 9.70
C SER A 407 -11.64 -27.17 8.48
N ILE A 408 -11.77 -25.86 8.69
CA ILE A 408 -11.66 -24.84 7.64
C ILE A 408 -10.29 -24.94 6.96
N LEU A 409 -9.21 -24.99 7.73
CA LEU A 409 -7.86 -25.16 7.21
C LEU A 409 -7.69 -26.46 6.42
N SER A 410 -8.25 -27.57 6.92
CA SER A 410 -8.18 -28.86 6.20
C SER A 410 -8.90 -28.80 4.86
N LYS A 411 -10.10 -28.20 4.81
CA LYS A 411 -10.87 -28.04 3.57
C LYS A 411 -10.17 -27.11 2.58
N LEU A 412 -9.63 -25.98 3.06
CA LEU A 412 -8.86 -25.04 2.22
C LEU A 412 -7.61 -25.71 1.65
N LYS A 413 -6.85 -26.44 2.47
CA LYS A 413 -5.65 -27.17 2.03
C LYS A 413 -5.95 -28.29 1.04
N ILE A 414 -7.11 -28.95 1.14
CA ILE A 414 -7.54 -29.96 0.15
C ILE A 414 -7.88 -29.30 -1.19
N ASN A 415 -8.57 -28.16 -1.16
CA ASN A 415 -9.01 -27.47 -2.36
C ASN A 415 -7.89 -26.66 -3.04
N PHE A 416 -6.90 -26.20 -2.26
CA PHE A 416 -5.80 -25.34 -2.68
C PHE A 416 -4.47 -25.81 -2.05
N PRO A 417 -3.94 -26.98 -2.45
CA PRO A 417 -2.76 -27.58 -1.80
C PRO A 417 -1.47 -26.79 -2.01
N GLU A 418 -1.42 -25.92 -3.01
CA GLU A 418 -0.30 -25.03 -3.33
C GLU A 418 -0.26 -23.72 -2.51
N ILE A 419 -1.25 -23.44 -1.68
CA ILE A 419 -1.34 -22.21 -0.86
C ILE A 419 -1.20 -22.57 0.63
N GLU A 420 -0.33 -21.85 1.34
CA GLU A 420 -0.29 -21.92 2.81
C GLU A 420 -1.40 -21.05 3.41
N PHE A 421 -2.13 -21.55 4.39
CA PHE A 421 -3.18 -20.79 5.06
C PHE A 421 -2.87 -20.71 6.55
N HIS A 422 -2.89 -19.50 7.10
CA HIS A 422 -2.80 -19.27 8.54
C HIS A 422 -4.16 -18.78 9.04
N LEU A 423 -4.68 -19.42 10.08
CA LEU A 423 -5.94 -19.05 10.69
C LEU A 423 -5.66 -18.46 12.07
N ARG A 424 -6.06 -17.20 12.25
CA ARG A 424 -6.08 -16.53 13.55
C ARG A 424 -7.52 -16.43 14.04
N VAL A 425 -7.73 -16.70 15.31
CA VAL A 425 -9.05 -16.82 15.94
C VAL A 425 -9.18 -15.81 17.05
N GLY A 426 -10.26 -15.03 17.02
CA GLY A 426 -10.70 -14.17 18.11
C GLY A 426 -11.98 -14.71 18.73
N VAL A 427 -12.19 -14.51 20.03
CA VAL A 427 -13.40 -14.98 20.73
C VAL A 427 -13.91 -13.92 21.68
N MET A 428 -15.22 -13.64 21.64
CA MET A 428 -15.91 -12.77 22.57
C MET A 428 -17.21 -13.39 23.03
N GLY A 429 -17.42 -13.47 24.34
CA GLY A 429 -18.74 -13.69 24.93
C GLY A 429 -19.46 -12.35 25.12
N PHE A 430 -20.76 -12.29 24.82
CA PHE A 430 -21.59 -11.11 25.11
C PHE A 430 -22.86 -11.48 25.88
N ARG A 431 -23.39 -10.51 26.60
CA ARG A 431 -24.57 -10.63 27.48
C ARG A 431 -25.51 -9.44 27.28
N ASP A 432 -26.43 -9.24 28.21
CA ASP A 432 -27.40 -8.14 28.22
C ASP A 432 -26.69 -6.80 28.51
N ILE A 433 -27.28 -5.70 28.05
CA ILE A 433 -26.77 -4.34 28.27
C ILE A 433 -26.64 -4.02 29.77
N ASP A 434 -27.53 -4.60 30.58
CA ASP A 434 -27.60 -4.33 32.01
C ASP A 434 -26.56 -5.11 32.85
N ASP A 435 -25.79 -6.02 32.24
CA ASP A 435 -24.75 -6.82 32.92
C ASP A 435 -23.46 -6.04 33.23
N GLY A 436 -23.40 -4.74 32.91
CA GLY A 436 -22.33 -3.84 33.34
C GLY A 436 -20.94 -4.28 32.87
N PRO A 437 -19.95 -4.48 33.76
CA PRO A 437 -18.60 -4.89 33.34
C PRO A 437 -18.55 -6.30 32.74
N ASP A 438 -19.55 -7.14 33.00
CA ASP A 438 -19.64 -8.51 32.50
C ASP A 438 -20.39 -8.59 31.16
N GLN A 439 -20.80 -7.45 30.59
CA GLN A 439 -21.49 -7.33 29.30
C GLN A 439 -20.69 -7.95 28.14
N PHE A 440 -19.36 -7.81 28.17
CA PHE A 440 -18.46 -8.40 27.17
C PHE A 440 -17.29 -9.12 27.86
N LEU A 441 -17.12 -10.39 27.53
CA LEU A 441 -15.99 -11.21 27.96
C LEU A 441 -15.11 -11.50 26.75
N GLU A 442 -14.09 -10.66 26.57
CA GLU A 442 -13.08 -10.80 25.52
C GLU A 442 -11.73 -11.20 26.12
N LYS A 443 -10.94 -11.97 25.37
CA LYS A 443 -9.59 -12.35 25.78
C LYS A 443 -8.60 -11.80 24.77
N SER A 444 -7.65 -11.00 25.25
CA SER A 444 -6.54 -10.47 24.46
C SER A 444 -5.20 -10.99 24.96
N THR A 445 -4.19 -10.95 24.10
CA THR A 445 -2.81 -11.24 24.45
C THR A 445 -2.25 -10.18 25.40
N ASN A 446 -1.10 -10.44 26.02
CA ASN A 446 -0.42 -9.45 26.87
C ASN A 446 -0.04 -8.15 26.11
N GLU A 447 -0.02 -8.21 24.78
CA GLU A 447 0.27 -7.10 23.88
C GLU A 447 -1.01 -6.41 23.36
N GLY A 448 -2.19 -6.93 23.74
CA GLY A 448 -3.49 -6.32 23.47
C GLY A 448 -4.17 -6.73 22.17
N SER A 449 -3.68 -7.75 21.45
CA SER A 449 -4.38 -8.31 20.27
C SER A 449 -5.42 -9.35 20.69
N HIS A 450 -6.56 -9.37 20.01
CA HIS A 450 -7.68 -10.29 20.24
C HIS A 450 -7.57 -11.57 19.42
N PHE A 451 -6.71 -11.58 18.39
CA PHE A 451 -6.51 -12.72 17.51
C PHE A 451 -5.26 -13.51 17.89
N VAL A 452 -5.42 -14.83 18.01
CA VAL A 452 -4.33 -15.78 18.27
C VAL A 452 -4.33 -16.90 17.24
N ASP A 453 -3.17 -17.49 16.95
CA ASP A 453 -3.09 -18.64 16.05
C ASP A 453 -4.01 -19.77 16.53
N SER A 454 -4.73 -20.42 15.61
CA SER A 454 -5.74 -21.42 15.95
C SER A 454 -5.15 -22.58 16.76
N ASP A 455 -5.33 -22.55 18.08
CA ASP A 455 -4.81 -23.55 18.99
C ASP A 455 -5.84 -23.97 20.06
N ALA A 456 -5.43 -24.85 20.96
CA ALA A 456 -6.26 -25.33 22.07
C ALA A 456 -6.70 -24.21 23.04
N PHE A 457 -6.06 -23.04 22.99
CA PHE A 457 -6.33 -21.93 23.90
C PHE A 457 -7.66 -21.26 23.58
N SER A 458 -7.98 -21.01 22.31
CA SER A 458 -9.28 -20.42 21.92
C SER A 458 -10.44 -21.33 22.29
N LEU A 459 -10.30 -22.65 22.11
CA LEU A 459 -11.33 -23.61 22.50
C LEU A 459 -11.52 -23.67 24.02
N SER A 460 -10.43 -23.68 24.80
CA SER A 460 -10.51 -23.66 26.27
C SER A 460 -11.21 -22.41 26.81
N PHE A 461 -11.08 -21.28 26.12
CA PHE A 461 -11.78 -20.06 26.48
C PHE A 461 -13.27 -20.13 26.14
N VAL A 462 -13.63 -20.66 24.96
CA VAL A 462 -15.02 -20.93 24.59
C VAL A 462 -15.70 -21.87 25.61
N GLU A 463 -15.05 -22.96 25.98
CA GLU A 463 -15.53 -23.87 27.03
C GLU A 463 -15.72 -23.16 28.38
N SER A 464 -14.80 -22.25 28.72
CA SER A 464 -14.88 -21.48 29.97
C SER A 464 -16.06 -20.52 30.00
N ILE A 465 -16.33 -19.79 28.92
CA ILE A 465 -17.42 -18.79 28.88
C ILE A 465 -18.79 -19.45 28.76
N LEU A 466 -18.87 -20.62 28.10
CA LEU A 466 -20.10 -21.42 27.97
C LEU A 466 -20.31 -22.41 29.12
N GLY A 467 -19.34 -22.60 30.01
CA GLY A 467 -19.42 -23.54 31.14
C GLY A 467 -20.32 -23.08 32.30
N SER A 468 -20.76 -21.82 32.30
CA SER A 468 -21.71 -21.29 33.29
C SER A 468 -22.58 -20.17 32.71
N PRO A 469 -23.41 -20.46 31.68
CA PRO A 469 -24.34 -19.48 31.12
C PRO A 469 -25.31 -19.06 32.22
N SER A 470 -25.46 -17.76 32.41
CA SER A 470 -26.28 -17.18 33.47
C SER A 470 -26.74 -15.79 33.06
N GLY A 471 -27.66 -15.19 33.80
CA GLY A 471 -28.31 -13.95 33.38
C GLY A 471 -29.49 -14.21 32.44
N GLY A 472 -30.05 -13.15 31.86
CA GLY A 472 -31.34 -13.14 31.17
C GLY A 472 -32.41 -12.52 32.05
N GLY A 473 -32.61 -11.21 31.86
CA GLY A 473 -33.65 -10.43 32.55
C GLY A 473 -34.80 -10.06 31.61
N ASP A 474 -34.46 -9.75 30.36
CA ASP A 474 -35.42 -9.56 29.27
C ASP A 474 -35.22 -10.59 28.14
N VAL A 475 -35.94 -10.41 27.03
CA VAL A 475 -35.96 -11.36 25.90
C VAL A 475 -34.91 -11.04 24.83
N ALA A 476 -34.09 -10.01 25.02
CA ALA A 476 -33.13 -9.50 24.05
C ALA A 476 -31.73 -9.40 24.68
N GLU A 477 -30.71 -9.33 23.83
CA GLU A 477 -29.31 -9.27 24.27
C GLU A 477 -28.55 -8.15 23.53
N ASP A 478 -27.35 -7.79 24.00
CA ASP A 478 -26.54 -6.75 23.36
C ASP A 478 -25.79 -7.21 22.11
N LEU A 479 -26.57 -7.75 21.17
CA LEU A 479 -26.08 -8.24 19.89
C LEU A 479 -25.46 -7.12 19.04
N LEU A 480 -26.06 -5.93 19.00
CA LEU A 480 -25.53 -4.81 18.21
C LEU A 480 -24.24 -4.25 18.81
N GLY A 481 -24.16 -4.13 20.15
CA GLY A 481 -22.93 -3.75 20.83
C GLY A 481 -21.83 -4.78 20.64
N ALA A 482 -22.17 -6.07 20.64
CA ALA A 482 -21.20 -7.14 20.40
C ALA A 482 -20.59 -7.06 18.99
N ILE A 483 -21.40 -6.83 17.95
CA ILE A 483 -20.89 -6.67 16.59
C ILE A 483 -20.06 -5.37 16.47
N ASP A 484 -20.55 -4.22 16.95
CA ASP A 484 -19.80 -2.95 16.84
C ASP A 484 -18.46 -3.02 17.58
N ARG A 485 -18.45 -3.61 18.79
CA ARG A 485 -17.24 -3.74 19.61
C ARG A 485 -16.19 -4.63 18.93
N SER A 486 -16.59 -5.80 18.46
CA SER A 486 -15.66 -6.74 17.83
C SER A 486 -15.19 -6.26 16.45
N ALA A 487 -16.04 -5.57 15.68
CA ALA A 487 -15.65 -4.96 14.40
C ALA A 487 -14.68 -3.77 14.57
N THR A 488 -14.58 -3.20 15.78
CA THR A 488 -13.72 -2.06 16.12
C THR A 488 -12.55 -2.42 17.02
N TRP A 489 -12.25 -3.72 17.20
CA TRP A 489 -11.01 -4.16 17.83
C TRP A 489 -9.80 -3.51 17.17
N SER A 490 -8.94 -2.92 17.99
CA SER A 490 -7.85 -2.05 17.56
C SER A 490 -6.52 -2.40 18.23
N GLY A 491 -6.34 -3.67 18.60
CA GLY A 491 -5.04 -4.20 19.01
C GLY A 491 -4.01 -4.11 17.87
N PRO A 492 -2.71 -4.33 18.17
CA PRO A 492 -1.62 -4.13 17.21
C PRO A 492 -1.80 -4.87 15.88
N ASP A 493 -2.43 -6.05 15.92
CA ASP A 493 -2.56 -6.96 14.77
C ASP A 493 -4.01 -7.38 14.46
N ASP A 494 -5.01 -6.69 15.03
CA ASP A 494 -6.42 -7.05 14.86
C ASP A 494 -6.97 -6.63 13.49
N TRP A 495 -7.67 -7.55 12.83
CA TRP A 495 -8.33 -7.31 11.53
C TRP A 495 -7.34 -6.83 10.45
N THR A 496 -6.13 -7.37 10.46
CA THR A 496 -5.06 -7.02 9.52
C THR A 496 -5.01 -7.95 8.29
N SER A 497 -5.73 -9.07 8.31
CA SER A 497 -5.71 -10.09 7.26
C SER A 497 -6.51 -9.69 6.03
N LEU A 498 -6.23 -10.36 4.90
CA LEU A 498 -6.96 -10.17 3.65
C LEU A 498 -8.41 -10.70 3.73
N ILE A 499 -8.63 -11.76 4.52
CA ILE A 499 -9.93 -12.43 4.65
C ILE A 499 -10.36 -12.36 6.11
N LYS A 500 -11.53 -11.77 6.36
CA LYS A 500 -12.04 -11.45 7.70
C LYS A 500 -13.47 -11.92 7.86
N PHE A 501 -13.68 -12.85 8.78
CA PHE A 501 -14.98 -13.44 9.07
C PHE A 501 -15.37 -13.23 10.52
N MET A 502 -16.65 -12.92 10.73
CA MET A 502 -17.27 -12.88 12.04
C MET A 502 -18.44 -13.86 12.08
N LEU A 503 -18.42 -14.79 13.04
CA LEU A 503 -19.49 -15.74 13.30
C LEU A 503 -20.15 -15.41 14.63
N LEU A 504 -21.40 -14.98 14.58
CA LEU A 504 -22.22 -14.65 15.73
C LEU A 504 -23.13 -15.84 16.09
N PHE A 505 -23.02 -16.38 17.31
CA PHE A 505 -23.89 -17.43 17.84
C PHE A 505 -24.86 -16.84 18.86
N THR A 506 -26.16 -16.98 18.64
CA THR A 506 -27.18 -16.44 19.55
C THR A 506 -28.52 -17.18 19.43
N ASP A 507 -29.32 -17.15 20.48
CA ASP A 507 -30.71 -17.60 20.49
C ASP A 507 -31.70 -16.45 20.78
N ALA A 508 -31.22 -15.21 20.91
CA ALA A 508 -32.00 -14.04 21.27
C ALA A 508 -31.90 -12.90 20.24
N PRO A 509 -32.97 -12.11 20.03
CA PRO A 509 -32.93 -10.91 19.20
C PRO A 509 -32.09 -9.80 19.82
N ALA A 510 -31.67 -8.85 18.97
CA ALA A 510 -31.17 -7.56 19.47
C ALA A 510 -32.29 -6.74 20.12
N HIS A 511 -31.92 -5.89 21.08
CA HIS A 511 -32.85 -4.91 21.66
C HIS A 511 -33.51 -4.05 20.57
N GLY A 512 -34.83 -3.88 20.67
CA GLY A 512 -35.67 -3.19 19.68
C GLY A 512 -36.21 -4.09 18.57
N PHE A 513 -35.82 -5.37 18.52
CA PHE A 513 -36.17 -6.30 17.43
C PHE A 513 -36.97 -7.54 17.87
N SER A 514 -37.36 -7.64 19.15
CA SER A 514 -38.22 -8.74 19.63
C SER A 514 -39.57 -8.79 18.89
N VAL A 515 -39.95 -9.98 18.42
CA VAL A 515 -41.13 -10.20 17.55
C VAL A 515 -42.44 -10.31 18.36
N ASN A 516 -42.38 -10.87 19.58
CA ASN A 516 -43.57 -11.27 20.34
C ASN A 516 -43.73 -10.57 21.70
N ALA A 517 -42.81 -9.69 22.10
CA ALA A 517 -42.83 -9.09 23.44
C ALA A 517 -42.13 -7.71 23.56
N PRO A 518 -42.61 -6.67 22.85
CA PRO A 518 -42.02 -5.32 22.94
C PRO A 518 -42.10 -4.69 24.35
N ASN A 519 -42.93 -5.23 25.24
CA ASN A 519 -43.08 -4.78 26.63
C ASN A 519 -42.25 -5.58 27.64
N ILE A 520 -41.49 -6.59 27.19
CA ILE A 520 -40.58 -7.37 28.03
C ILE A 520 -39.13 -6.92 27.82
N ASP A 521 -38.77 -6.52 26.61
CA ASP A 521 -37.48 -5.87 26.28
C ASP A 521 -37.40 -4.48 26.92
N ASN A 522 -36.43 -4.31 27.82
CA ASN A 522 -36.22 -3.05 28.56
C ASN A 522 -35.77 -1.90 27.64
N TYR A 523 -35.31 -2.22 26.44
CA TYR A 523 -34.74 -1.29 25.46
C TYR A 523 -35.44 -1.37 24.09
N SER A 524 -36.74 -1.71 24.07
CA SER A 524 -37.53 -1.94 22.85
C SER A 524 -37.68 -0.76 21.88
N VAL A 525 -37.34 0.45 22.31
CA VAL A 525 -37.40 1.67 21.48
C VAL A 525 -36.05 2.00 20.85
N ARG A 526 -34.95 1.85 21.60
CA ARG A 526 -33.60 2.21 21.17
C ARG A 526 -32.53 1.63 22.08
N HIS A 527 -31.39 1.29 21.49
CA HIS A 527 -30.19 0.96 22.24
C HIS A 527 -29.70 2.17 23.10
N PRO A 528 -29.30 2.00 24.37
CA PRO A 528 -28.88 3.08 25.27
C PRO A 528 -27.70 3.90 24.77
N SER A 529 -26.70 3.24 24.19
CA SER A 529 -25.54 3.87 23.55
C SER A 529 -25.83 4.51 22.19
N GLY A 530 -27.09 4.50 21.73
CA GLY A 530 -27.49 5.03 20.42
C GLY A 530 -27.01 4.20 19.23
N LEU A 531 -26.65 2.93 19.45
CA LEU A 531 -26.28 1.99 18.40
C LEU A 531 -27.49 1.67 17.51
N THR A 532 -27.24 1.61 16.21
CA THR A 532 -28.23 1.28 15.18
C THR A 532 -27.66 0.22 14.25
N THR A 533 -28.53 -0.48 13.53
CA THR A 533 -28.13 -1.42 12.49
C THR A 533 -27.34 -0.74 11.36
N ASP A 534 -27.63 0.54 11.07
CA ASP A 534 -26.83 1.36 10.15
C ASP A 534 -25.37 1.50 10.64
N ARG A 535 -25.18 1.92 11.90
CA ARG A 535 -23.82 2.09 12.46
C ARG A 535 -23.04 0.78 12.51
N VAL A 536 -23.70 -0.32 12.88
CA VAL A 536 -23.07 -1.65 12.88
C VAL A 536 -22.65 -2.05 11.47
N SER A 537 -23.49 -1.77 10.47
CA SER A 537 -23.16 -1.99 9.06
C SER A 537 -21.97 -1.14 8.61
N ASP A 538 -21.91 0.14 9.01
CA ASP A 538 -20.78 1.03 8.76
C ASP A 538 -19.47 0.43 9.31
N SER A 539 -19.50 -0.06 10.56
CA SER A 539 -18.34 -0.67 11.23
C SER A 539 -17.85 -1.93 10.50
N LEU A 540 -18.75 -2.82 10.10
CA LEU A 540 -18.39 -4.04 9.37
C LEU A 540 -17.81 -3.74 7.98
N ILE A 541 -18.42 -2.81 7.23
CA ILE A 541 -17.96 -2.44 5.88
C ILE A 541 -16.63 -1.72 5.94
N LYS A 542 -16.45 -0.80 6.89
CA LYS A 542 -15.18 -0.08 7.07
C LYS A 542 -14.03 -1.02 7.42
N SER A 543 -14.29 -2.06 8.21
CA SER A 543 -13.29 -3.05 8.60
C SER A 543 -13.15 -4.21 7.60
N ASP A 544 -13.94 -4.23 6.53
CA ASP A 544 -13.97 -5.27 5.49
C ASP A 544 -14.29 -6.67 6.05
N ILE A 545 -15.29 -6.76 6.93
CA ILE A 545 -15.68 -7.98 7.65
C ILE A 545 -16.97 -8.59 7.08
N ASP A 546 -16.93 -9.89 6.79
CA ASP A 546 -18.10 -10.67 6.40
C ASP A 546 -18.76 -11.34 7.63
N LEU A 547 -20.04 -11.04 7.89
CA LEU A 547 -20.78 -11.50 9.06
C LEU A 547 -21.69 -12.69 8.75
N PHE A 548 -21.59 -13.73 9.58
CA PHE A 548 -22.48 -14.89 9.62
C PHE A 548 -23.22 -14.94 10.95
N ILE A 549 -24.55 -15.06 10.91
CA ILE A 549 -25.40 -15.15 12.11
C ILE A 549 -25.90 -16.58 12.26
N CYS A 550 -25.32 -17.32 13.22
CA CYS A 550 -25.69 -18.67 13.61
C CYS A 550 -26.82 -18.62 14.67
N SER A 551 -28.07 -18.69 14.23
CA SER A 551 -29.24 -18.57 15.11
C SER A 551 -29.75 -19.93 15.61
N PHE A 552 -29.82 -20.09 16.92
CA PHE A 552 -30.47 -21.24 17.57
C PHE A 552 -31.98 -21.06 17.77
N ASN A 553 -32.48 -19.83 17.62
CA ASN A 553 -33.91 -19.54 17.63
C ASN A 553 -34.28 -18.61 16.47
N PRO A 554 -34.35 -19.13 15.22
CA PRO A 554 -34.59 -18.32 14.04
C PRO A 554 -35.93 -17.56 14.07
N ALA A 555 -36.90 -18.01 14.86
CA ALA A 555 -38.17 -17.32 15.03
C ALA A 555 -38.03 -16.02 15.84
N ALA A 556 -37.13 -16.01 16.83
CA ALA A 556 -36.87 -14.84 17.66
C ALA A 556 -35.91 -13.86 16.96
N THR A 557 -34.89 -14.35 16.27
CA THR A 557 -33.83 -13.52 15.67
C THR A 557 -34.17 -12.96 14.28
N SER A 558 -35.17 -13.50 13.57
CA SER A 558 -35.48 -13.17 12.16
C SER A 558 -35.53 -11.67 11.87
N ARG A 559 -36.14 -10.88 12.76
CA ARG A 559 -36.28 -9.43 12.54
C ARG A 559 -34.93 -8.69 12.65
N THR A 560 -34.05 -9.15 13.54
CA THR A 560 -32.68 -8.62 13.67
C THR A 560 -31.86 -8.96 12.43
N GLU A 561 -31.95 -10.23 11.98
CA GLU A 561 -31.28 -10.74 10.79
C GLU A 561 -31.70 -9.97 9.53
N GLU A 562 -33.00 -9.81 9.31
CA GLU A 562 -33.56 -9.12 8.14
C GLU A 562 -33.17 -7.64 8.11
N GLU A 563 -33.22 -6.94 9.25
CA GLU A 563 -32.84 -5.53 9.30
C GLU A 563 -31.34 -5.35 9.03
N LEU A 564 -30.48 -6.14 9.68
CA LEU A 564 -29.04 -6.08 9.45
C LEU A 564 -28.71 -6.39 7.98
N ALA A 565 -29.28 -7.46 7.42
CA ALA A 565 -29.06 -7.83 6.02
C ALA A 565 -29.51 -6.73 5.05
N MET A 566 -30.69 -6.13 5.27
CA MET A 566 -31.17 -5.02 4.44
C MET A 566 -30.27 -3.79 4.53
N LYS A 567 -29.81 -3.42 5.73
CA LYS A 567 -28.94 -2.25 5.94
C LYS A 567 -27.56 -2.45 5.33
N TYR A 568 -26.99 -3.64 5.51
CA TYR A 568 -25.69 -3.98 4.95
C TYR A 568 -25.72 -4.03 3.43
N LEU A 569 -26.73 -4.69 2.84
CA LEU A 569 -26.90 -4.76 1.38
C LEU A 569 -27.21 -3.40 0.75
N GLY A 570 -27.99 -2.57 1.44
CA GLY A 570 -28.34 -1.21 1.00
C GLY A 570 -27.28 -0.15 1.26
N HIS A 571 -26.15 -0.49 1.87
CA HIS A 571 -25.13 0.47 2.24
C HIS A 571 -24.38 1.02 1.02
N LYS A 572 -24.20 2.34 0.96
CA LYS A 572 -23.62 3.06 -0.19
C LYS A 572 -22.21 2.60 -0.59
N ASP A 573 -21.43 2.14 0.38
CA ASP A 573 -20.03 1.73 0.20
C ASP A 573 -19.88 0.20 0.03
N ASN A 574 -21.00 -0.55 0.02
CA ASN A 574 -21.01 -1.99 -0.29
C ASN A 574 -21.06 -2.21 -1.82
N HIS A 575 -19.95 -1.93 -2.49
CA HIS A 575 -19.85 -2.01 -3.96
C HIS A 575 -19.82 -3.45 -4.50
N GLU A 576 -19.52 -4.43 -3.65
CA GLU A 576 -19.34 -5.84 -4.02
C GLU A 576 -20.60 -6.71 -3.82
N GLN A 577 -21.75 -6.10 -3.46
CA GLN A 577 -23.00 -6.81 -3.16
C GLN A 577 -22.82 -7.91 -2.10
N ARG A 578 -21.97 -7.66 -1.10
CA ARG A 578 -21.79 -8.59 0.01
C ARG A 578 -23.06 -8.64 0.86
N GLU A 579 -23.35 -9.81 1.40
CA GLU A 579 -24.58 -10.07 2.17
C GLU A 579 -24.24 -10.66 3.54
N ILE A 580 -24.97 -10.22 4.56
CA ILE A 580 -24.97 -10.88 5.87
C ILE A 580 -25.71 -12.21 5.71
N THR A 581 -25.06 -13.31 6.10
CA THR A 581 -25.61 -14.65 5.93
C THR A 581 -26.16 -15.18 7.25
N ALA A 582 -27.48 -15.43 7.31
CA ALA A 582 -28.10 -16.09 8.45
C ALA A 582 -28.10 -17.62 8.27
N ILE A 583 -27.57 -18.34 9.26
CA ILE A 583 -27.47 -19.80 9.30
C ILE A 583 -28.36 -20.30 10.44
N PRO A 584 -29.52 -20.92 10.16
CA PRO A 584 -30.35 -21.52 11.19
C PRO A 584 -29.68 -22.79 11.72
N MET A 585 -29.30 -22.80 12.99
CA MET A 585 -28.69 -23.94 13.68
C MET A 585 -29.72 -25.00 14.08
N ILE A 586 -31.00 -24.63 14.10
CA ILE A 586 -32.16 -25.51 14.37
C ILE A 586 -33.18 -25.33 13.23
N PRO A 587 -33.84 -26.41 12.75
CA PRO A 587 -34.89 -26.30 11.75
C PRO A 587 -35.99 -25.33 12.18
N LYS A 588 -36.44 -24.44 11.28
CA LYS A 588 -37.63 -23.61 11.51
C LYS A 588 -38.84 -24.52 11.71
N THR A 589 -39.28 -24.71 12.95
CA THR A 589 -40.52 -25.45 13.25
C THR A 589 -41.72 -24.65 12.73
N GLN A 590 -42.41 -25.20 11.73
CA GLN A 590 -43.74 -24.71 11.32
C GLN A 590 -44.76 -24.96 12.43
N SER A 591 -44.85 -24.08 13.41
CA SER A 591 -45.99 -24.02 14.32
C SER A 591 -46.03 -22.69 15.08
N GLN A 592 -46.50 -21.64 14.41
CA GLN A 592 -47.27 -20.53 15.02
C GLN A 592 -47.87 -19.58 13.97
N SER A 593 -48.35 -20.14 12.85
CA SER A 593 -49.31 -19.47 11.97
C SER A 593 -50.63 -20.23 12.05
N GLU A 594 -51.48 -19.87 13.01
CA GLU A 594 -52.96 -19.93 12.95
C GLU A 594 -53.53 -19.66 14.35
N GLY A 595 -54.08 -18.47 14.54
CA GLY A 595 -54.65 -18.02 15.81
C GLY A 595 -55.50 -16.75 15.68
N ALA A 596 -56.57 -16.84 14.89
CA ALA A 596 -57.77 -16.01 14.91
C ALA A 596 -57.69 -14.53 14.45
N LEU A 597 -57.89 -14.34 13.14
CA LEU A 597 -58.89 -13.39 12.67
C LEU A 597 -60.29 -13.92 13.08
N GLY A 598 -60.99 -13.19 13.93
CA GLY A 598 -62.41 -13.46 14.23
C GLY A 598 -62.95 -12.65 15.39
N GLY A 599 -63.74 -11.61 15.08
CA GLY A 599 -64.60 -10.88 16.03
C GLY A 599 -64.38 -9.39 16.06
#